data_AF-A0A969LC35-F1
#
_entry.id   AF-A0A969LC35-F1
#
_cell.length_a   1.000
_cell.length_b   1.000
_cell.length_c   1.000
_cell.angle_alpha   90.00
_cell.angle_beta   90.00
_cell.angle_gamma   90.00
#
_symmetry.space_group_name_H-M   'P 1'
#
loop_
_entity.id
_entity.type
_entity.pdbx_description
1 polymer ?
#
loop_
_entity_poly.entity_id
_entity_poly.type
_entity_poly.pdbx_seq_one_letter_code
_entity_poly.pdbx_strand_id
1 'polypeptide(L)'
;MEHNRSTLEHLLRDERIHAVVVTANFLRYPASDQERFRAGLARSVEALAAAGKTVVLVYPQPTPWFEPPSALGLMAHRGENIETLGPSMQQYERENGDAIAFLDSLARRTGAATFNPADELCTPTFCPVYRAD
;
A
#
# COMPACT_ATOMS: atom_id res chain seq x y z
N MET A 1 -7.57 -14.54 15.72
CA MET A 1 -7.07 -13.32 16.37
C MET A 1 -5.76 -13.55 17.13
N GLU A 2 -5.54 -14.75 17.72
CA GLU A 2 -4.30 -15.16 18.40
C GLU A 2 -3.01 -14.83 17.62
N HIS A 3 -2.99 -15.15 16.32
CA HIS A 3 -1.79 -15.00 15.49
C HIS A 3 -1.31 -13.55 15.39
N ASN A 4 -2.18 -12.60 14.99
CA ASN A 4 -1.79 -11.20 14.82
C ASN A 4 -1.29 -10.58 16.14
N ARG A 5 -1.93 -10.96 17.27
CA ARG A 5 -1.51 -10.52 18.60
C ARG A 5 -0.12 -11.06 18.96
N SER A 6 0.10 -12.35 18.75
CA SER A 6 1.40 -12.99 19.00
C SER A 6 2.51 -12.40 18.13
N THR A 7 2.23 -12.11 16.86
CA THR A 7 3.19 -11.46 15.96
C THR A 7 3.53 -10.06 16.46
N LEU A 8 2.53 -9.25 16.81
CA LEU A 8 2.77 -7.91 17.36
C LEU A 8 3.61 -7.97 18.65
N GLU A 9 3.26 -8.86 19.58
CA GLU A 9 4.03 -9.03 20.83
C GLU A 9 5.48 -9.43 20.58
N HIS A 10 5.74 -10.25 19.57
CA HIS A 10 7.09 -10.61 19.18
C HIS A 10 7.86 -9.41 18.62
N LEU A 11 7.25 -8.66 17.69
CA LEU A 11 7.85 -7.45 17.10
C LEU A 11 8.18 -6.40 18.16
N LEU A 12 7.34 -6.26 19.18
CA LEU A 12 7.55 -5.30 20.27
C LEU A 12 8.76 -5.68 21.15
N ARG A 13 8.93 -6.98 21.45
CA ARG A 13 9.97 -7.46 22.38
C ARG A 13 11.33 -7.71 21.72
N ASP A 14 11.37 -7.98 20.42
CA ASP A 14 12.64 -8.24 19.74
C ASP A 14 13.40 -6.92 19.52
N GLU A 15 14.48 -6.74 20.29
CA GLU A 15 15.33 -5.54 20.23
C GLU A 15 16.12 -5.43 18.92
N ARG A 16 16.29 -6.53 18.18
CA ARG A 16 17.02 -6.54 16.90
C ARG A 16 16.18 -5.98 15.75
N ILE A 17 14.87 -5.95 15.92
CA ILE A 17 13.95 -5.38 14.94
C ILE A 17 13.83 -3.89 15.26
N HIS A 18 14.42 -3.05 14.42
CA HIS A 18 14.37 -1.60 14.60
C HIS A 18 13.32 -0.93 13.71
N ALA A 19 13.08 -1.49 12.53
CA ALA A 19 12.14 -0.95 11.56
C ALA A 19 11.08 -1.98 11.17
N VAL A 20 9.84 -1.52 11.00
CA VAL A 20 8.71 -2.33 10.55
C VAL A 20 8.02 -1.62 9.38
N VAL A 21 8.03 -2.28 8.22
CA VAL A 21 7.33 -1.81 7.03
C VAL A 21 5.93 -2.42 7.01
N VAL A 22 4.92 -1.57 7.05
CA VAL A 22 3.51 -1.96 7.11
C VAL A 22 2.89 -1.71 5.75
N THR A 23 2.40 -2.78 5.13
CA THR A 23 1.70 -2.74 3.83
C THR A 23 0.42 -3.55 3.92
N ALA A 24 -0.59 -3.14 3.16
CA ALA A 24 -1.85 -3.87 3.07
C ALA A 24 -2.52 -3.63 1.72
N ASN A 25 -3.29 -4.61 1.26
CA ASN A 25 -4.17 -4.46 0.12
C ASN A 25 -5.56 -4.00 0.60
N PHE A 26 -5.75 -2.69 0.74
CA PHE A 26 -6.98 -2.09 1.26
C PHE A 26 -8.22 -2.44 0.42
N LEU A 27 -8.07 -2.55 -0.90
CA LEU A 27 -9.16 -2.87 -1.83
C LEU A 27 -9.70 -4.29 -1.68
N ARG A 28 -8.92 -5.22 -1.14
CA ARG A 28 -9.35 -6.61 -0.92
C ARG A 28 -10.22 -6.82 0.31
N TYR A 29 -10.30 -5.84 1.22
CA TYR A 29 -11.13 -5.97 2.40
C TYR A 29 -12.58 -5.58 2.08
N PRO A 30 -13.57 -6.46 2.35
CA PRO A 30 -14.98 -6.12 2.16
C PRO A 30 -15.34 -4.95 3.07
N ALA A 31 -16.27 -4.11 2.62
CA ALA A 31 -16.67 -2.89 3.33
C ALA A 31 -17.01 -3.14 4.82
N SER A 32 -17.66 -4.27 5.12
CA SER A 32 -18.01 -4.70 6.48
C SER A 32 -16.82 -4.93 7.41
N ASP A 33 -15.64 -5.23 6.86
CA ASP A 33 -14.42 -5.51 7.63
C ASP A 33 -13.42 -4.34 7.64
N GLN A 34 -13.61 -3.32 6.79
CA GLN A 34 -12.66 -2.24 6.63
C GLN A 34 -12.44 -1.46 7.92
N GLU A 35 -13.49 -1.15 8.67
CA GLU A 35 -13.36 -0.43 9.93
C GLU A 35 -12.58 -1.23 10.97
N ARG A 36 -12.93 -2.52 11.16
CA ARG A 36 -12.22 -3.43 12.07
C ARG A 36 -10.76 -3.59 11.67
N PHE A 37 -10.50 -3.72 10.38
CA PHE A 37 -9.14 -3.80 9.82
C PHE A 37 -8.34 -2.53 10.12
N ARG A 38 -8.87 -1.36 9.76
CA ARG A 38 -8.23 -0.06 10.01
C ARG A 38 -7.94 0.17 11.49
N ALA A 39 -8.88 -0.18 12.37
CA ALA A 39 -8.69 -0.10 13.80
C ALA A 39 -7.58 -1.05 14.30
N GLY A 40 -7.50 -2.26 13.76
CA GLY A 40 -6.41 -3.21 14.09
C GLY A 40 -5.04 -2.75 13.59
N LEU A 41 -4.98 -2.20 12.38
CA LEU A 41 -3.77 -1.63 11.81
C LEU A 41 -3.28 -0.45 12.65
N ALA A 42 -4.18 0.50 12.96
CA ALA A 42 -3.86 1.67 13.76
C ALA A 42 -3.29 1.28 15.13
N ARG A 43 -3.96 0.37 15.86
CA ARG A 43 -3.45 -0.13 17.15
C ARG A 43 -2.07 -0.75 17.04
N SER A 44 -1.79 -1.49 15.98
CA SER A 44 -0.49 -2.14 15.77
C SER A 44 0.60 -1.12 15.51
N VAL A 45 0.33 -0.13 14.65
CA VAL A 45 1.26 0.97 14.33
C VAL A 45 1.53 1.84 15.55
N GLU A 46 0.49 2.20 16.29
CA GLU A 46 0.59 2.99 17.52
C GLU A 46 1.44 2.26 18.58
N ALA A 47 1.23 0.95 18.78
CA ALA A 47 2.02 0.15 19.70
C ALA A 47 3.49 0.05 19.29
N LEU A 48 3.77 -0.16 18.00
CA LEU A 48 5.14 -0.24 17.47
C LEU A 48 5.87 1.10 17.60
N ALA A 49 5.22 2.20 17.25
CA ALA A 49 5.77 3.55 17.39
C ALA A 49 6.04 3.89 18.86
N ALA A 50 5.12 3.57 19.77
CA ALA A 50 5.29 3.78 21.21
C ALA A 50 6.44 2.95 21.81
N ALA A 51 6.73 1.78 21.23
CA ALA A 51 7.89 0.95 21.60
C ALA A 51 9.21 1.43 20.97
N GLY A 52 9.22 2.59 20.31
CA GLY A 52 10.42 3.17 19.71
C GLY A 52 10.85 2.53 18.40
N LYS A 53 10.00 1.72 17.75
CA LYS A 53 10.29 1.15 16.43
C LYS A 53 10.07 2.21 15.35
N THR A 54 10.93 2.23 14.33
CA THR A 54 10.68 3.00 13.10
C THR A 54 9.59 2.30 12.30
N VAL A 55 8.42 2.92 12.17
CA VAL A 55 7.34 2.38 11.34
C VAL A 55 7.31 3.09 10.01
N VAL A 56 7.24 2.33 8.92
CA VAL A 56 7.03 2.85 7.55
C VAL A 56 5.67 2.38 7.06
N LEU A 57 4.77 3.32 6.77
CA LEU A 57 3.46 3.07 6.17
C LEU A 57 3.58 3.10 4.65
N VAL A 58 3.33 1.96 4.01
CA VAL A 58 3.29 1.84 2.56
C VAL A 58 1.87 2.11 2.08
N TYR A 59 1.72 3.11 1.21
CA TYR A 59 0.44 3.49 0.63
C TYR A 59 0.01 2.45 -0.42
N PRO A 60 -1.28 2.43 -0.79
CA PRO A 60 -1.75 1.52 -1.82
C PRO A 60 -0.94 1.64 -3.11
N GLN A 61 -0.58 0.51 -3.69
CA GLN A 61 0.06 0.49 -5.01
C GLN A 61 -1.01 0.69 -6.10
N PRO A 62 -0.69 1.36 -7.23
CA PRO A 62 -1.57 1.44 -8.37
C PRO A 62 -1.78 0.04 -8.96
N THR A 63 -2.88 -0.61 -8.57
CA THR A 63 -3.16 -1.99 -8.96
C THR A 63 -4.10 -2.00 -10.17
N PRO A 64 -3.65 -2.44 -11.35
CA PRO A 64 -4.54 -2.58 -12.49
C PRO A 64 -5.59 -3.67 -12.24
N TRP A 65 -6.76 -3.52 -12.87
CA TRP A 65 -7.86 -4.49 -12.81
C TRP A 65 -7.63 -5.73 -13.69
N PHE A 66 -6.53 -5.77 -14.44
CA PHE A 66 -6.11 -6.83 -15.33
C PHE A 66 -4.76 -7.41 -14.87
N GLU A 67 -4.40 -8.59 -15.39
CA GLU A 67 -3.08 -9.21 -15.17
C GLU A 67 -2.07 -8.61 -16.16
N PRO A 68 -1.10 -7.78 -15.71
CA PRO A 68 -0.30 -6.98 -16.63
C PRO A 68 0.57 -7.80 -17.59
N PRO A 69 1.33 -8.83 -17.14
CA PRO A 69 2.10 -9.68 -18.05
C PRO A 69 1.33 -10.22 -19.26
N SER A 70 0.14 -10.78 -19.06
CA SER A 70 -0.69 -11.34 -20.13
C SER A 70 -1.20 -10.25 -21.07
N ALA A 71 -1.66 -9.12 -20.52
CA ALA A 71 -2.15 -8.00 -21.31
C ALA A 71 -1.02 -7.38 -22.15
N LEU A 72 0.14 -7.14 -21.55
CA LEU A 72 1.33 -6.61 -22.23
C LEU A 72 1.80 -7.56 -23.33
N GLY A 73 1.84 -8.87 -23.07
CA GLY A 73 2.24 -9.88 -24.07
C GLY A 73 1.32 -9.90 -25.28
N LEU A 74 0.00 -9.79 -25.07
CA LEU A 74 -0.97 -9.72 -26.15
C LEU A 74 -0.86 -8.42 -26.96
N MET A 75 -0.67 -7.28 -26.30
CA MET A 75 -0.43 -5.99 -26.94
C MET A 75 0.84 -6.02 -27.79
N ALA A 76 1.95 -6.53 -27.23
CA ALA A 76 3.21 -6.68 -27.95
C ALA A 76 3.07 -7.59 -29.17
N HIS A 77 2.35 -8.72 -29.04
CA HIS A 77 2.09 -9.63 -30.16
C HIS A 77 1.30 -8.98 -31.31
N ARG A 78 0.46 -7.98 -31.00
CA ARG A 78 -0.32 -7.20 -31.99
C ARG A 78 0.41 -5.99 -32.55
N GLY A 79 1.63 -5.72 -32.09
CA GLY A 79 2.37 -4.50 -32.44
C GLY A 79 1.79 -3.22 -31.82
N GLU A 80 1.03 -3.35 -30.72
CA GLU A 80 0.52 -2.20 -29.96
C GLU A 80 1.61 -1.63 -29.05
N ASN A 81 1.52 -0.33 -28.71
CA ASN A 81 2.44 0.29 -27.77
C ASN A 81 2.12 -0.16 -26.33
N ILE A 82 3.01 -0.95 -25.73
CA ILE A 82 2.83 -1.52 -24.39
C ILE A 82 2.98 -0.51 -23.24
N GLU A 83 3.57 0.65 -23.49
CA GLU A 83 3.74 1.71 -22.47
C GLU A 83 2.44 2.48 -22.19
N THR A 84 1.40 2.30 -23.01
CA THR A 84 0.11 2.97 -22.83
C THR A 84 -0.85 2.20 -21.91
N LEU A 85 -0.41 1.09 -21.32
CA LEU A 85 -1.23 0.24 -20.46
C LEU A 85 -1.08 0.63 -18.99
N GLY A 86 -2.21 0.87 -18.31
CA GLY A 86 -2.23 1.25 -16.90
C GLY A 86 -3.44 2.11 -16.51
N PRO A 87 -3.71 2.31 -15.21
CA PRO A 87 -4.75 3.22 -14.76
C PRO A 87 -4.32 4.69 -14.87
N SER A 88 -5.30 5.59 -15.00
CA SER A 88 -5.05 7.02 -14.82
C SER A 88 -4.81 7.35 -13.34
N MET A 89 -4.07 8.44 -13.06
CA MET A 89 -3.91 8.91 -11.67
C MET A 89 -5.24 9.22 -11.00
N GLN A 90 -6.19 9.78 -11.74
CA GLN A 90 -7.54 10.03 -11.24
C GLN A 90 -8.26 8.73 -10.82
N GLN A 91 -8.06 7.63 -11.55
CA GLN A 91 -8.62 6.34 -11.16
C GLN A 91 -7.97 5.84 -9.87
N TYR A 92 -6.64 5.89 -9.78
CA TYR A 92 -5.90 5.51 -8.57
C TYR A 92 -6.39 6.29 -7.34
N GLU A 93 -6.49 7.62 -7.44
CA GLU A 93 -6.96 8.49 -6.36
C GLU A 93 -8.40 8.18 -5.94
N ARG A 94 -9.30 7.97 -6.90
CA ARG A 94 -10.70 7.64 -6.61
C ARG A 94 -10.83 6.31 -5.86
N GLU A 95 -10.05 5.31 -6.24
CA GLU A 95 -10.12 3.97 -5.64
C GLU A 95 -9.43 3.91 -4.28
N ASN A 96 -8.38 4.72 -4.07
CA ASN A 96 -7.53 4.62 -2.88
C ASN A 96 -7.67 5.80 -1.91
N GLY A 97 -8.40 6.86 -2.26
CA GLY A 97 -8.48 8.10 -1.49
C GLY A 97 -8.81 7.90 0.00
N ASP A 98 -9.77 7.02 0.32
CA ASP A 98 -10.11 6.72 1.71
C ASP A 98 -9.00 6.01 2.49
N ALA A 99 -8.24 5.13 1.82
CA ALA A 99 -7.11 4.44 2.41
C ALA A 99 -5.91 5.38 2.60
N ILE A 100 -5.65 6.23 1.60
CA ILE A 100 -4.64 7.28 1.62
C ILE A 100 -4.91 8.24 2.78
N ALA A 101 -6.14 8.78 2.89
CA ALA A 101 -6.51 9.69 3.97
C ALA A 101 -6.40 9.06 5.37
N PHE A 102 -6.72 7.76 5.48
CA PHE A 102 -6.53 7.01 6.72
C PHE A 102 -5.05 6.87 7.09
N LEU A 103 -4.18 6.52 6.14
CA LEU A 103 -2.74 6.39 6.35
C LEU A 103 -2.08 7.74 6.65
N ASP A 104 -2.50 8.81 5.97
CA ASP A 104 -2.09 10.19 6.24
C ASP A 104 -2.37 10.58 7.70
N SER A 105 -3.59 10.29 8.16
CA SER A 105 -4.00 10.55 9.53
C SER A 105 -3.16 9.74 10.53
N LEU A 106 -2.96 8.45 10.24
CA LEU A 106 -2.17 7.56 11.10
C LEU A 106 -0.71 7.99 11.19
N ALA A 107 -0.09 8.36 10.06
CA ALA A 107 1.27 8.89 10.00
C ALA A 107 1.41 10.14 10.87
N ARG A 108 0.52 11.13 10.71
CA ARG A 108 0.54 12.36 11.52
C ARG A 108 0.43 12.11 13.03
N ARG A 109 -0.40 11.15 13.46
CA ARG A 109 -0.60 10.84 14.89
C ARG A 109 0.55 10.06 15.51
N THR A 110 1.27 9.26 14.73
CA THR A 110 2.28 8.31 15.24
C THR A 110 3.71 8.72 14.93
N GLY A 111 3.91 9.67 14.03
CA GLY A 111 5.23 10.02 13.51
C GLY A 111 5.82 8.94 12.58
N ALA A 112 5.01 7.98 12.14
CA ALA A 112 5.45 6.97 11.19
C ALA A 112 5.90 7.61 9.87
N ALA A 113 6.98 7.10 9.30
CA ALA A 113 7.41 7.46 7.96
C ALA A 113 6.40 6.93 6.92
N THR A 114 6.33 7.57 5.77
CA THR A 114 5.43 7.19 4.68
C THR A 114 6.25 6.84 3.44
N PHE A 115 5.76 5.86 2.69
CA PHE A 115 6.26 5.54 1.37
C PHE A 115 5.05 5.39 0.43
N ASN A 116 4.99 6.23 -0.60
CA ASN A 116 3.93 6.19 -1.59
C ASN A 116 4.45 5.62 -2.91
N PRO A 117 4.16 4.34 -3.24
CA PRO A 117 4.62 3.74 -4.48
C PRO A 117 4.19 4.51 -5.74
N ALA A 118 3.06 5.22 -5.70
CA ALA A 118 2.61 6.00 -6.85
C ALA A 118 3.54 7.17 -7.19
N ASP A 119 4.29 7.71 -6.23
CA ASP A 119 5.25 8.80 -6.48
C ASP A 119 6.43 8.32 -7.35
N GLU A 120 6.76 7.02 -7.27
CA GLU A 120 7.85 6.40 -8.03
C GLU A 120 7.36 5.73 -9.33
N LEU A 121 6.18 5.11 -9.27
CA LEU A 121 5.65 4.28 -10.35
C LEU A 121 4.82 5.07 -11.37
N CYS A 122 4.23 6.20 -10.96
CA CYS A 122 3.32 6.96 -11.79
C CYS A 122 3.93 8.28 -12.27
N THR A 123 3.38 8.79 -13.36
CA THR A 123 3.48 10.19 -13.77
C THR A 123 2.32 10.98 -13.15
N PRO A 124 2.29 12.32 -13.23
CA PRO A 124 1.18 13.12 -12.68
C PRO A 124 -0.21 12.76 -13.21
N THR A 125 -0.31 12.07 -14.36
CA THR A 125 -1.60 11.76 -15.00
C THR A 125 -1.84 10.27 -15.21
N PHE A 126 -0.80 9.43 -15.12
CA PHE A 126 -0.87 8.04 -15.54
C PHE A 126 0.09 7.13 -14.76
N CYS A 127 -0.37 5.93 -14.40
CA CYS A 127 0.43 4.89 -13.76
C CYS A 127 0.71 3.77 -14.78
N PRO A 128 1.82 3.84 -15.54
CA PRO A 128 2.14 2.78 -16.48
C PRO A 128 2.45 1.47 -15.75
N VAL A 129 2.01 0.34 -16.31
CA VAL A 129 2.37 -1.01 -15.81
C VAL A 129 3.68 -1.53 -16.41
N TYR A 130 4.26 -0.80 -17.36
CA TYR A 130 5.55 -1.07 -18.00
C TYR A 130 6.17 0.25 -18.51
N ARG A 131 7.49 0.37 -18.35
CA ARG A 131 8.33 1.43 -18.95
C ARG A 131 9.61 0.76 -19.43
N ALA A 132 10.10 1.14 -20.61
CA ALA A 132 11.42 0.75 -21.08
C ALA A 132 12.43 1.81 -20.65
N ASP A 133 12.78 1.85 -19.37
CA ASP A 133 13.90 2.65 -18.87
C ASP A 133 15.27 2.05 -19.22
#